data_AF-A0A3D3E7A6-F1
#
_entry.id   AF-A0A3D3E7A6-F1
#
_cell.length_a   1.000
_cell.length_b   1.000
_cell.length_c   1.000
_cell.angle_alpha   90.00
_cell.angle_beta   90.00
_cell.angle_gamma   90.00
#
_symmetry.space_group_name_H-M   'P 1'
#
loop_
_entity.id
_entity.type
_entity.pdbx_description
1 polymer ?
#
loop_
_entity_poly.entity_id
_entity_poly.type
_entity_poly.pdbx_seq_one_letter_code
_entity_poly.pdbx_strand_id
1 'polypeptide(L)'
;MEFLAEYGIFLLKALTIVVSIILVIAGIAAVSSKPKANHDGYISVNKVNDDLDDFKEALEENLFDKDELKEMAKARAKEEKAKAKEEKIKAKAEKKANKGLAKKDEESKTEAEVARKRVFVLDFDGDIKASAADLMREEITAVLTMARKEDEVVVRLESGGGMVHSYGLASSQLQRIKDKGIPLTVCIDKVAASGGYMMACIA
;
A
#
# COMPACT_ATOMS: atom_id res chain seq x y z
N MET A 1 -36.70 24.37 -64.67
CA MET A 1 -36.72 24.41 -63.19
C MET A 1 -36.34 23.07 -62.56
N GLU A 2 -36.48 21.93 -63.24
CA GLU A 2 -36.13 20.61 -62.70
C GLU A 2 -34.64 20.42 -62.38
N PHE A 3 -33.73 20.97 -63.20
CA PHE A 3 -32.29 20.89 -62.96
C PHE A 3 -31.83 21.52 -61.63
N LEU A 4 -32.44 22.63 -61.21
CA LEU A 4 -32.14 23.26 -59.92
C LEU A 4 -32.68 22.44 -58.74
N ALA A 5 -33.80 21.73 -58.93
CA ALA A 5 -34.37 20.84 -57.92
C ALA A 5 -33.53 19.56 -57.76
N GLU A 6 -33.06 18.98 -58.88
CA GLU A 6 -32.15 17.83 -58.87
C GLU A 6 -30.77 18.16 -58.28
N TYR A 7 -30.24 19.35 -58.58
CA TYR A 7 -29.01 19.82 -57.95
C TYR A 7 -29.20 20.09 -56.45
N GLY A 8 -30.33 20.67 -56.06
CA GLY A 8 -30.69 20.91 -54.67
C GLY A 8 -30.78 19.61 -53.85
N ILE A 9 -31.37 18.55 -54.41
CA ILE A 9 -31.46 17.26 -53.71
C ILE A 9 -30.12 16.53 -53.63
N PHE A 10 -29.26 16.68 -54.64
CA PHE A 10 -27.89 16.16 -54.60
C PHE A 10 -27.05 16.88 -53.52
N LEU A 11 -27.16 18.21 -53.44
CA LEU A 11 -26.49 19.00 -52.40
C LEU A 11 -26.95 18.58 -51.00
N LEU A 12 -28.26 18.35 -50.81
CA LEU A 12 -28.81 17.90 -49.54
C LEU A 12 -28.23 16.54 -49.13
N LYS A 13 -28.16 15.58 -50.07
CA LYS A 13 -27.57 14.25 -49.84
C LYS A 13 -26.10 14.36 -49.47
N ALA A 14 -25.31 15.15 -50.20
CA ALA A 14 -23.90 15.37 -49.90
C ALA A 14 -23.71 15.98 -48.49
N LEU A 15 -24.54 16.95 -48.12
CA LEU A 15 -24.52 17.56 -46.80
C LEU A 15 -24.85 16.53 -45.70
N THR A 16 -25.86 15.67 -45.89
CA THR A 16 -26.19 14.62 -44.91
C THR A 16 -25.07 13.61 -44.70
N ILE A 17 -24.27 13.31 -45.73
CA ILE A 17 -23.11 12.42 -45.63
C ILE A 17 -22.01 13.09 -44.80
N VAL A 18 -21.73 14.38 -45.05
CA VAL A 18 -20.73 15.11 -44.28
C VAL A 18 -21.12 15.23 -42.80
N VAL A 19 -22.38 15.54 -42.52
CA VAL A 19 -22.90 15.64 -41.14
C VAL A 19 -22.83 14.28 -40.43
N SER A 20 -23.17 13.18 -41.10
CA SER A 20 -23.11 11.85 -40.50
C SER A 20 -21.67 11.42 -40.19
N ILE A 21 -20.70 11.72 -41.05
CA ILE A 21 -19.27 11.47 -40.76
C ILE A 21 -18.80 12.29 -39.56
N ILE A 22 -19.16 13.57 -39.47
CA ILE A 22 -18.81 14.43 -38.34
C ILE A 22 -19.41 13.88 -37.03
N LEU A 23 -20.67 13.42 -37.06
CA LEU A 23 -21.32 12.82 -35.90
C LEU A 23 -20.63 11.53 -35.45
N VAL A 24 -20.18 10.69 -36.39
CA VAL A 24 -19.43 9.46 -36.07
C VAL A 24 -18.08 9.80 -35.45
N ILE A 25 -17.33 10.75 -36.02
CA ILE A 25 -16.03 11.17 -35.49
C ILE A 25 -16.20 11.81 -34.10
N ALA A 26 -17.21 12.67 -33.92
CA ALA A 26 -17.53 13.27 -32.64
C ALA A 26 -17.94 12.21 -31.59
N GLY A 27 -18.71 11.20 -32.01
CA GLY A 27 -19.07 10.06 -31.16
C GLY A 27 -17.85 9.25 -30.72
N ILE A 28 -16.93 8.93 -31.64
CA ILE A 28 -15.69 8.22 -31.32
C ILE A 28 -14.80 9.07 -30.40
N ALA A 29 -14.67 10.37 -30.67
CA ALA A 29 -13.92 11.28 -29.83
C ALA A 29 -14.52 11.44 -28.43
N ALA A 30 -15.85 11.46 -28.30
CA ALA A 30 -16.54 11.52 -27.00
C ALA A 30 -16.36 10.23 -26.18
N VAL A 31 -16.28 9.07 -26.84
CA VAL A 31 -16.01 7.79 -26.17
C VAL A 31 -14.53 7.67 -25.77
N SER A 32 -13.61 8.16 -26.59
CA SER A 32 -12.17 8.10 -26.31
C SER A 32 -11.66 9.20 -25.36
N SER A 33 -12.41 10.28 -25.19
CA SER A 33 -12.09 11.39 -24.28
C SER A 33 -12.65 11.24 -22.87
N LYS A 34 -13.28 10.10 -22.52
CA LYS A 34 -13.48 9.76 -21.10
C LYS A 34 -12.08 9.75 -20.47
N PRO A 35 -11.76 10.67 -19.54
CA PRO A 35 -10.52 10.56 -18.80
C PRO A 35 -10.53 9.17 -18.21
N LYS A 36 -9.47 8.38 -18.44
CA LYS A 36 -9.20 7.23 -17.58
C LYS A 36 -9.31 7.80 -16.18
N ALA A 37 -10.34 7.40 -15.44
CA ALA A 37 -10.45 7.80 -14.05
C ALA A 37 -9.09 7.46 -13.46
N ASN A 38 -8.39 8.48 -12.96
CA ASN A 38 -7.30 8.23 -12.05
C ASN A 38 -7.92 7.31 -11.00
N HIS A 39 -7.47 6.06 -10.99
CA HIS A 39 -7.83 5.16 -9.92
C HIS A 39 -7.18 5.83 -8.72
N ASP A 40 -7.95 6.59 -7.95
CA ASP A 40 -7.55 6.91 -6.59
C ASP A 40 -7.44 5.54 -5.93
N GLY A 41 -6.22 5.01 -5.85
CA GLY A 41 -5.96 3.73 -5.22
C GLY A 41 -6.53 3.77 -3.81
N TYR A 42 -7.17 2.69 -3.39
CA TYR A 42 -7.63 2.55 -2.01
C TYR A 42 -6.61 1.72 -1.24
N ILE A 43 -6.25 2.16 -0.04
CA ILE A 43 -5.32 1.44 0.84
C ILE A 43 -6.15 0.78 1.94
N SER A 44 -6.08 -0.55 2.03
CA SER A 44 -6.65 -1.31 3.14
C SER A 44 -5.53 -1.62 4.14
N VAL A 45 -5.71 -1.23 5.40
CA VAL A 45 -4.76 -1.52 6.47
C VAL A 45 -5.39 -2.49 7.44
N ASN A 46 -4.80 -3.68 7.56
CA ASN A 46 -5.24 -4.72 8.49
C ASN A 46 -4.21 -4.87 9.61
N LYS A 47 -4.66 -4.87 10.86
CA LYS A 47 -3.79 -5.08 12.02
C LYS A 47 -3.68 -6.56 12.33
N VAL A 48 -2.69 -7.22 11.71
CA VAL A 48 -2.44 -8.66 11.83
C VAL A 48 -2.26 -9.11 13.30
N ASN A 49 -1.78 -8.23 14.17
CA ASN A 49 -1.65 -8.50 15.60
C ASN A 49 -2.98 -8.88 16.26
N ASP A 50 -4.08 -8.21 15.88
CA ASP A 50 -5.38 -8.45 16.50
C ASP A 50 -5.91 -9.84 16.08
N ASP A 51 -5.78 -10.19 14.80
CA ASP A 51 -6.17 -11.52 14.30
C ASP A 51 -5.36 -12.66 14.97
N LEU A 52 -4.06 -12.44 15.20
CA LEU A 52 -3.21 -13.43 15.87
C LEU A 52 -3.54 -13.57 17.35
N ASP A 53 -3.87 -12.47 18.02
CA ASP A 53 -4.30 -12.49 19.42
C ASP A 53 -5.64 -13.24 19.54
N ASP A 54 -6.58 -13.01 18.62
CA ASP A 54 -7.87 -13.72 18.55
C ASP A 54 -7.67 -15.24 18.34
N PHE A 55 -6.80 -15.66 17.41
CA PHE A 55 -6.49 -17.07 17.20
C PHE A 55 -5.85 -17.72 18.44
N LYS A 56 -4.96 -16.98 19.10
CA LYS A 56 -4.30 -17.44 20.32
C LYS A 56 -5.32 -17.65 21.43
N GLU A 57 -6.24 -16.72 21.63
CA GLU A 57 -7.30 -16.84 22.64
C GLU A 57 -8.20 -18.05 22.37
N ALA A 58 -8.66 -18.23 21.12
CA ALA A 58 -9.47 -19.38 20.74
C ALA A 58 -8.76 -20.72 20.98
N LEU A 59 -7.45 -20.80 20.70
CA LEU A 59 -6.65 -21.99 20.97
C LEU A 59 -6.51 -22.23 22.48
N GLU A 60 -6.18 -21.20 23.25
CA GLU A 60 -6.01 -21.31 24.69
C GLU A 60 -7.29 -21.83 25.38
N GLU A 61 -8.46 -21.33 24.99
CA GLU A 61 -9.75 -21.76 25.55
C GLU A 61 -10.05 -23.25 25.34
N ASN A 62 -9.54 -23.84 24.25
CA ASN A 62 -9.79 -25.24 23.90
C ASN A 62 -8.69 -26.20 24.37
N LEU A 63 -7.48 -25.69 24.64
CA LEU A 63 -6.33 -26.48 25.05
C LEU A 63 -6.12 -26.52 26.55
N PHE A 64 -6.50 -25.48 27.29
CA PHE A 64 -6.21 -25.33 28.72
C PHE A 64 -7.46 -25.42 29.60
N ASP A 65 -7.29 -25.99 30.80
CA ASP A 65 -8.37 -26.08 31.78
C ASP A 65 -8.67 -24.72 32.44
N LYS A 66 -9.87 -24.57 33.02
CA LYS A 66 -10.33 -23.29 33.63
C LYS A 66 -9.39 -22.69 34.66
N ASP A 67 -8.63 -23.51 35.38
CA ASP A 67 -7.70 -23.02 36.40
C ASP A 67 -6.37 -22.57 35.79
N GLU A 68 -5.92 -23.23 34.72
CA GLU A 68 -4.75 -22.81 33.93
C GLU A 68 -5.03 -21.50 33.19
N LEU A 69 -6.22 -21.35 32.60
CA LEU A 69 -6.65 -20.09 31.97
C LEU A 69 -6.67 -18.92 32.95
N LYS A 70 -7.10 -19.14 34.20
CA LYS A 70 -7.06 -18.10 35.25
C LYS A 70 -5.64 -17.77 35.68
N GLU A 71 -4.75 -18.75 35.75
CA GLU A 71 -3.32 -18.53 36.02
C GLU A 71 -2.69 -17.70 34.90
N MET A 72 -2.95 -18.05 33.64
CA MET A 72 -2.47 -17.31 32.46
C MET A 72 -3.02 -15.88 32.40
N ALA A 73 -4.32 -15.69 32.65
CA ALA A 73 -4.93 -14.36 32.69
C ALA A 73 -4.34 -13.50 33.82
N LYS A 74 -4.08 -14.08 35.00
CA LYS A 74 -3.39 -13.38 36.10
C LYS A 74 -1.94 -13.05 35.75
N ALA A 75 -1.24 -13.94 35.04
CA ALA A 75 0.12 -13.72 34.57
C ALA A 75 0.17 -12.59 33.53
N ARG A 76 -0.71 -12.62 32.51
CA ARG A 76 -0.88 -11.55 31.51
C ARG A 76 -1.18 -10.21 32.17
N ALA A 77 -2.15 -10.15 33.08
CA ALA A 77 -2.50 -8.91 33.79
C ALA A 77 -1.34 -8.38 34.67
N LYS A 78 -0.49 -9.26 35.21
CA LYS A 78 0.74 -8.84 35.91
C LYS A 78 1.78 -8.32 34.93
N GLU A 79 1.97 -8.99 33.80
CA GLU A 79 2.91 -8.62 32.75
C GLU A 79 2.55 -7.30 32.09
N GLU A 80 1.28 -7.08 31.75
CA GLU A 80 0.77 -5.80 31.25
C GLU A 80 0.96 -4.67 32.26
N LYS A 81 0.68 -4.91 33.55
CA LYS A 81 0.95 -3.93 34.60
C LYS A 81 2.43 -3.66 34.78
N ALA A 82 3.30 -4.65 34.57
CA ALA A 82 4.74 -4.49 34.62
C ALA A 82 5.25 -3.69 33.41
N LYS A 83 4.83 -4.04 32.20
CA LYS A 83 5.10 -3.31 30.95
C LYS A 83 4.64 -1.86 31.04
N ALA A 84 3.40 -1.62 31.48
CA ALA A 84 2.88 -0.26 31.67
C ALA A 84 3.64 0.55 32.74
N LYS A 85 4.21 -0.11 33.77
CA LYS A 85 5.07 0.55 34.77
C LYS A 85 6.46 0.85 34.22
N GLU A 86 7.07 -0.09 33.49
CA GLU A 86 8.35 0.11 32.81
C GLU A 86 8.26 1.21 31.76
N GLU A 87 7.19 1.23 30.96
CA GLU A 87 6.88 2.26 29.96
C GLU A 87 6.72 3.64 30.64
N LYS A 88 6.06 3.71 31.80
CA LYS A 88 5.97 4.95 32.60
C LYS A 88 7.31 5.39 33.21
N ILE A 89 8.20 4.46 33.56
CA ILE A 89 9.53 4.77 34.11
C ILE A 89 10.46 5.24 33.00
N LYS A 90 10.47 4.58 31.83
CA LYS A 90 11.24 4.96 30.64
C LYS A 90 10.80 6.34 30.11
N ALA A 91 9.48 6.58 30.02
CA ALA A 91 8.93 7.89 29.67
C ALA A 91 9.30 9.01 30.67
N LYS A 92 9.53 8.70 31.95
CA LYS A 92 10.00 9.67 32.96
C LYS A 92 11.51 9.90 32.91
N ALA A 93 12.31 8.90 32.57
CA ALA A 93 13.76 9.02 32.39
C ALA A 93 14.10 9.88 31.16
N GLU A 94 13.39 9.67 30.04
CA GLU A 94 13.57 10.43 28.80
C GLU A 94 13.12 11.90 28.95
N LYS A 95 12.07 12.17 29.74
CA LYS A 95 11.67 13.55 30.12
C LYS A 95 12.73 14.30 30.93
N LYS A 96 13.60 13.62 31.68
CA LYS A 96 14.71 14.24 32.42
C LYS A 96 15.93 14.50 31.55
N ALA A 97 16.17 13.68 30.52
CA ALA A 97 17.26 13.89 29.56
C ALA A 97 17.01 15.08 28.62
N ASN A 98 15.74 15.37 28.29
CA ASN A 98 15.38 16.42 27.32
C ASN A 98 15.17 17.84 27.91
N LYS A 99 15.57 18.10 29.16
CA LYS A 99 15.43 19.43 29.79
C LYS A 99 16.61 20.40 29.49
N GLY A 100 17.32 20.17 28.38
CA GLY A 100 18.51 20.94 27.99
C GLY A 100 18.36 21.88 26.80
N LEU A 101 17.31 21.79 25.98
CA LEU A 101 17.18 22.62 24.77
C LEU A 101 15.74 23.06 24.56
N ALA A 102 15.37 24.18 25.19
CA ALA A 102 14.14 24.89 24.91
C ALA A 102 14.36 25.88 23.76
N LYS A 103 13.60 25.71 22.66
CA LYS A 103 12.73 26.73 22.02
C LYS A 103 12.46 26.41 20.54
N LYS A 104 11.18 26.52 20.16
CA LYS A 104 10.53 26.35 18.84
C LYS A 104 10.24 24.89 18.49
N ASP A 105 9.01 24.42 18.33
CA ASP A 105 7.72 25.07 18.10
C ASP A 105 6.60 24.27 18.80
N GLU A 106 5.63 24.98 19.39
CA GLU A 106 4.38 24.39 19.86
C GLU A 106 3.51 24.04 18.64
N GLU A 107 2.67 23.01 18.81
CA GLU A 107 1.68 22.49 17.84
C GLU A 107 2.16 21.43 16.83
N SER A 108 2.51 20.24 17.33
CA SER A 108 1.80 19.05 16.83
C SER A 108 1.65 18.01 17.93
N LYS A 109 0.41 17.97 18.44
CA LYS A 109 -0.11 16.94 19.33
C LYS A 109 -0.05 15.60 18.59
N THR A 110 0.76 14.67 19.08
CA THR A 110 0.32 13.36 19.57
C THR A 110 1.57 12.67 20.10
N GLU A 111 1.59 12.59 21.42
CA GLU A 111 2.29 11.62 22.25
C GLU A 111 2.82 10.43 21.44
N ALA A 112 4.12 10.45 21.16
CA ALA A 112 4.83 9.33 20.58
C ALA A 112 4.77 8.16 21.57
N GLU A 113 3.73 7.34 21.40
CA GLU A 113 3.65 5.95 21.82
C GLU A 113 5.03 5.33 21.65
N VAL A 114 5.68 4.93 22.75
CA VAL A 114 7.06 4.44 22.80
C VAL A 114 7.20 3.38 21.73
N ALA A 115 7.86 3.74 20.64
CA ALA A 115 7.40 3.19 19.40
C ALA A 115 8.01 1.82 19.14
N ARG A 116 7.22 0.80 19.46
CA ARG A 116 7.52 -0.57 19.09
C ARG A 116 7.80 -0.60 17.59
N LYS A 117 8.82 -1.37 17.21
CA LYS A 117 9.18 -1.60 15.81
C LYS A 117 7.92 -2.08 15.08
N ARG A 118 7.50 -1.34 14.06
CA ARG A 118 6.36 -1.72 13.21
C ARG A 118 6.90 -2.50 12.01
N VAL A 119 6.14 -3.50 11.60
CA VAL A 119 6.41 -4.25 10.38
C VAL A 119 5.27 -3.97 9.41
N PHE A 120 5.59 -3.36 8.27
CA PHE A 120 4.64 -3.13 7.19
C PHE A 120 4.74 -4.29 6.22
N VAL A 121 3.65 -5.02 6.02
CA VAL A 121 3.59 -6.13 5.06
C VAL A 121 2.90 -5.65 3.80
N LEU A 122 3.58 -5.76 2.67
CA LEU A 122 3.06 -5.44 1.33
C LEU A 122 3.02 -6.71 0.50
N ASP A 123 2.00 -6.82 -0.35
CA ASP A 123 1.81 -7.98 -1.22
C ASP A 123 2.09 -7.60 -2.67
N PHE A 124 2.89 -8.42 -3.35
CA PHE A 124 3.15 -8.27 -4.76
C PHE A 124 2.88 -9.59 -5.49
N ASP A 125 1.74 -9.63 -6.17
CA ASP A 125 1.38 -10.67 -7.11
C ASP A 125 1.77 -10.22 -8.53
N GLY A 126 2.79 -10.87 -9.08
CA GLY A 126 3.44 -10.50 -10.32
C GLY A 126 2.92 -11.27 -11.52
N ASP A 127 2.28 -10.55 -12.44
CA ASP A 127 1.98 -11.02 -13.80
C ASP A 127 3.13 -10.71 -14.78
N ILE A 128 2.96 -11.09 -16.06
CA ILE A 128 3.97 -10.84 -17.10
C ILE A 128 4.29 -9.34 -17.26
N LYS A 129 3.33 -8.45 -16.95
CA LYS A 129 3.47 -6.99 -17.10
C LYS A 129 3.89 -6.29 -15.82
N ALA A 130 4.05 -7.00 -14.70
CA ALA A 130 4.19 -6.42 -13.39
C ALA A 130 3.10 -5.37 -13.10
N SER A 131 1.84 -5.65 -13.45
CA SER A 131 0.73 -4.69 -13.34
C SER A 131 0.52 -4.19 -11.90
N ALA A 132 0.86 -5.01 -10.90
CA ALA A 132 0.83 -4.64 -9.48
C ALA A 132 1.83 -3.52 -9.10
N ALA A 133 2.81 -3.20 -9.96
CA ALA A 133 3.81 -2.16 -9.67
C ALA A 133 3.20 -0.76 -9.52
N ASP A 134 2.10 -0.45 -10.20
CA ASP A 134 1.42 0.84 -10.07
C ASP A 134 0.76 1.00 -8.70
N LEU A 135 0.10 -0.06 -8.20
CA LEU A 135 -0.50 -0.08 -6.86
C LEU A 135 0.59 -0.06 -5.78
N MET A 136 1.61 -0.91 -5.93
CA MET A 136 2.73 -0.98 -5.01
C MET A 136 3.46 0.37 -4.89
N ARG A 137 3.55 1.17 -5.97
CA ARG A 137 4.10 2.53 -5.91
C ARG A 137 3.33 3.42 -4.93
N GLU A 138 2.01 3.33 -4.92
CA GLU A 138 1.14 4.13 -4.05
C GLU A 138 1.24 3.64 -2.60
N GLU A 139 1.20 2.32 -2.39
CA GLU A 139 1.40 1.69 -1.08
C GLU A 139 2.75 2.06 -0.46
N ILE A 140 3.84 1.92 -1.21
CA ILE A 140 5.18 2.32 -0.77
C ILE A 140 5.20 3.81 -0.46
N THR A 141 4.56 4.64 -1.27
CA THR A 141 4.49 6.08 -0.98
C THR A 141 3.79 6.32 0.36
N ALA A 142 2.67 5.65 0.63
CA ALA A 142 1.96 5.76 1.89
C ALA A 142 2.82 5.29 3.07
N VAL A 143 3.47 4.11 2.98
CA VAL A 143 4.38 3.61 4.02
C VAL A 143 5.50 4.62 4.29
N LEU A 144 6.13 5.15 3.25
CA LEU A 144 7.23 6.10 3.38
C LEU A 144 6.82 7.46 4.00
N THR A 145 5.53 7.79 4.10
CA THR A 145 5.07 9.00 4.81
C THR A 145 5.13 8.86 6.33
N MET A 146 5.08 7.64 6.86
CA MET A 146 4.93 7.37 8.29
C MET A 146 5.97 6.40 8.87
N ALA A 147 6.65 5.62 8.02
CA ALA A 147 7.68 4.67 8.42
C ALA A 147 8.93 5.39 8.95
N ARG A 148 9.46 4.88 10.05
CA ARG A 148 10.72 5.32 10.64
C ARG A 148 11.84 4.36 10.26
N LYS A 149 13.08 4.75 10.57
CA LYS A 149 14.28 3.94 10.27
C LYS A 149 14.35 2.65 11.08
N GLU A 150 13.67 2.60 12.23
CA GLU A 150 13.61 1.41 13.08
C GLU A 150 12.52 0.42 12.65
N ASP A 151 11.57 0.87 11.83
CA ASP A 151 10.51 0.02 11.28
C ASP A 151 11.05 -0.87 10.15
N GLU A 152 10.30 -1.88 9.74
CA GLU A 152 10.68 -2.79 8.66
C GLU A 152 9.56 -2.91 7.63
N VAL A 153 9.92 -3.00 6.35
CA VAL A 153 8.98 -3.32 5.28
C VAL A 153 9.27 -4.73 4.78
N VAL A 154 8.25 -5.59 4.85
CA VAL A 154 8.28 -6.94 4.32
C VAL A 154 7.43 -6.98 3.07
N VAL A 155 7.99 -7.45 1.96
CA VAL A 155 7.25 -7.64 0.70
C VAL A 155 7.09 -9.13 0.46
N ARG A 156 5.84 -9.61 0.42
CA ARG A 156 5.52 -10.96 -0.01
C ARG A 156 5.43 -10.98 -1.53
N LEU A 157 6.43 -11.58 -2.14
CA LEU A 157 6.60 -11.63 -3.58
C LEU A 157 6.21 -13.00 -4.12
N GLU A 158 5.24 -13.01 -5.04
CA GLU A 158 4.94 -14.15 -5.89
C GLU A 158 4.99 -13.70 -7.34
N SER A 159 5.89 -14.27 -8.14
CA SER A 159 6.05 -13.92 -9.55
C SER A 159 6.72 -15.03 -10.35
N GLY A 160 6.06 -15.45 -11.42
CA GLY A 160 6.64 -16.34 -12.44
C GLY A 160 7.63 -15.63 -13.38
N GLY A 161 7.86 -14.32 -13.19
CA GLY A 161 8.64 -13.48 -14.07
C GLY A 161 7.81 -12.76 -15.13
N GLY A 162 8.48 -12.04 -16.03
CA GLY A 162 7.82 -11.23 -17.04
C GLY A 162 8.75 -10.24 -17.71
N MET A 163 8.18 -9.12 -18.16
CA MET A 163 8.92 -8.10 -18.90
C MET A 163 9.94 -7.38 -18.01
N VAL A 164 11.21 -7.43 -18.42
CA VAL A 164 12.34 -6.87 -17.65
C VAL A 164 12.15 -5.40 -17.29
N HIS A 165 11.65 -4.57 -18.21
CA HIS A 165 11.48 -3.14 -17.95
C HIS A 165 10.41 -2.85 -16.89
N SER A 166 9.32 -3.62 -16.87
CA SER A 166 8.22 -3.41 -15.92
C SER A 166 8.61 -3.89 -14.52
N TYR A 167 9.27 -5.05 -14.44
CA TYR A 167 9.86 -5.51 -13.18
C TYR A 167 11.01 -4.60 -12.72
N GLY A 168 11.75 -3.98 -13.64
CA GLY A 168 12.78 -2.98 -13.31
C GLY A 168 12.19 -1.74 -12.67
N LEU A 169 11.01 -1.31 -13.14
CA LEU A 169 10.24 -0.25 -12.49
C LEU A 169 9.78 -0.69 -11.09
N ALA A 170 9.21 -1.89 -10.93
CA ALA A 170 8.80 -2.42 -9.63
C ALA A 170 9.97 -2.48 -8.63
N SER A 171 11.12 -3.00 -9.09
CA SER A 171 12.40 -2.98 -8.41
C SER A 171 12.79 -1.57 -7.95
N SER A 172 12.71 -0.57 -8.84
CA SER A 172 13.04 0.82 -8.47
C SER A 172 12.12 1.38 -7.37
N GLN A 173 10.87 0.90 -7.26
CA GLN A 173 9.98 1.31 -6.17
C GLN A 173 10.46 0.74 -4.82
N LEU A 174 10.90 -0.51 -4.78
CA LEU A 174 11.49 -1.13 -3.59
C LEU A 174 12.78 -0.43 -3.16
N GLN A 175 13.60 0.00 -4.11
CA GLN A 175 14.83 0.75 -3.83
C GLN A 175 14.57 2.03 -3.02
N ARG A 176 13.43 2.70 -3.23
CA ARG A 176 13.03 3.91 -2.46
C ARG A 176 12.96 3.66 -0.95
N ILE A 177 12.64 2.43 -0.54
CA ILE A 177 12.57 2.03 0.88
C ILE A 177 13.99 2.02 1.47
N LYS A 178 14.92 1.35 0.80
CA LYS A 178 16.33 1.30 1.20
C LYS A 178 16.99 2.66 1.18
N ASP A 179 16.68 3.50 0.20
CA ASP A 179 17.23 4.85 0.08
C ASP A 179 16.83 5.75 1.28
N LYS A 180 15.67 5.49 1.90
CA LYS A 180 15.27 6.11 3.17
C LYS A 180 15.96 5.52 4.41
N GLY A 181 16.76 4.47 4.25
CA GLY A 181 17.41 3.74 5.33
C GLY A 181 16.45 2.89 6.15
N ILE A 182 15.33 2.44 5.55
CA ILE A 182 14.37 1.54 6.19
C ILE A 182 14.74 0.10 5.79
N PRO A 183 14.89 -0.83 6.76
CA PRO A 183 15.02 -2.25 6.50
C PRO A 183 13.94 -2.78 5.53
N LEU A 184 14.39 -3.44 4.47
CA LEU A 184 13.54 -4.09 3.47
C LEU A 184 13.84 -5.59 3.47
N THR A 185 12.80 -6.40 3.64
CA THR A 185 12.87 -7.87 3.56
C THR A 185 11.93 -8.33 2.45
N VAL A 186 12.41 -9.13 1.51
CA VAL A 186 11.55 -9.74 0.48
C VAL A 186 11.36 -11.22 0.80
N CYS A 187 10.12 -11.61 1.06
CA CYS A 187 9.72 -12.99 1.30
C CYS A 187 9.13 -13.58 0.01
N ILE A 188 9.74 -14.65 -0.50
CA ILE A 188 9.20 -15.37 -1.65
C ILE A 188 8.10 -16.31 -1.15
N ASP A 189 6.85 -16.10 -1.55
CA ASP A 189 5.73 -16.95 -1.15
C ASP A 189 5.79 -18.31 -1.87
N LYS A 190 5.57 -18.31 -3.19
CA LYS A 190 5.66 -19.53 -4.02
C LYS A 190 6.83 -19.55 -4.99
N VAL A 191 7.02 -18.45 -5.73
CA VAL A 191 8.02 -18.38 -6.80
C VAL A 191 8.47 -16.94 -7.01
N ALA A 192 9.75 -16.75 -7.34
CA ALA A 192 10.29 -15.47 -7.78
C ALA A 192 11.29 -15.72 -8.91
N ALA A 193 10.80 -15.86 -10.14
CA ALA A 193 11.61 -16.16 -11.32
C ALA A 193 11.89 -14.90 -12.16
N SER A 194 13.05 -14.85 -12.80
CA SER A 194 13.44 -13.78 -13.74
C SER A 194 13.24 -12.36 -13.16
N GLY A 195 12.19 -11.64 -13.57
CA GLY A 195 11.83 -10.33 -13.03
C GLY A 195 11.52 -10.34 -11.52
N GLY A 196 10.89 -11.39 -11.00
CA GLY A 196 10.67 -11.54 -9.56
C GLY A 196 11.99 -11.65 -8.79
N TYR A 197 12.95 -12.43 -9.32
CA TYR A 197 14.28 -12.53 -8.71
C TYR A 197 14.99 -11.17 -8.65
N MET A 198 14.84 -10.36 -9.72
CA MET A 198 15.39 -9.00 -9.75
C MET A 198 14.80 -8.07 -8.69
N MET A 199 13.51 -8.22 -8.35
CA MET A 199 12.91 -7.52 -7.21
C MET A 199 13.46 -8.03 -5.88
N ALA A 200 13.61 -9.34 -5.72
CA ALA A 200 14.13 -9.95 -4.50
C ALA A 200 15.58 -9.57 -4.20
N CYS A 201 16.44 -9.46 -5.22
CA CYS A 201 17.84 -9.06 -5.06
C CYS A 201 18.06 -7.63 -4.53
N ILE A 202 16.99 -6.85 -4.38
CA ILE A 202 17.08 -5.53 -3.78
C ILE A 202 17.18 -5.63 -2.27
N ALA A 203 16.55 -6.60 -1.63
CA ALA A 203 16.62 -6.76 -0.17
C ALA A 203 18.04 -7.08 0.31
#